data_AF-A0A9X3S556-F1
#
_entry.id   AF-A0A9X3S556-F1
#
_cell.length_a   1.000
_cell.length_b   1.000
_cell.length_c   1.000
_cell.angle_alpha   90.00
_cell.angle_beta   90.00
_cell.angle_gamma   90.00
#
_symmetry.space_group_name_H-M   'P 1'
#
loop_
_entity.id
_entity.type
_entity.pdbx_description
1 polymer ?
#
loop_
_entity_poly.entity_id
_entity_poly.type
_entity_poly.pdbx_seq_one_letter_code
_entity_poly.pdbx_strand_id
1 'polypeptide(L)'
;MLYSYAQLRDAVELRGSRYLPLFERYCTAMRANTRVLEWSCKVLDGRFEGARFLHTARQQTFAAAQPAVDKLLAGVGTGSFGWLRELAGDVGEGVALGYAEWGQAGARRAELKLYVSTSRVAAVSPVIAAFVPAGASPPDGTHKVMVAASIDETGEERPRAYYLWRREGGDPGAWLQRWCSPEERELIEANDGRTLSIAFKAERRDMIYLTAPFAQETVRRMVAAQLGPHELAVGQLENLRWIGFSKRGEGLASRELNAYFRTSGMGHA
;
A
#
# COMPACT_ATOMS: atom_id res chain seq x y z
N MET A 1 -18.58 11.47 5.07
CA MET A 1 -17.67 12.53 5.57
C MET A 1 -16.24 11.99 5.60
N LEU A 2 -15.24 12.76 5.18
CA LEU A 2 -13.82 12.38 5.22
C LEU A 2 -13.18 12.89 6.52
N TYR A 3 -12.50 12.04 7.27
CA TYR A 3 -11.67 12.49 8.39
C TYR A 3 -10.36 13.11 7.90
N SER A 4 -9.89 14.12 8.62
CA SER A 4 -8.52 14.62 8.47
C SER A 4 -7.52 13.68 9.13
N TYR A 5 -6.25 13.83 8.75
CA TYR A 5 -5.14 13.12 9.39
C TYR A 5 -5.14 13.31 10.92
N ALA A 6 -5.30 14.54 11.42
CA ALA A 6 -5.30 14.81 12.85
C ALA A 6 -6.46 14.08 13.56
N GLN A 7 -7.66 14.13 13.00
CA GLN A 7 -8.82 13.40 13.54
C GLN A 7 -8.57 11.89 13.58
N LEU A 8 -7.99 11.32 12.52
CA LEU A 8 -7.67 9.89 12.46
C LEU A 8 -6.56 9.52 13.43
N ARG A 9 -5.51 10.34 13.53
CA ARG A 9 -4.41 10.17 14.48
C ARG A 9 -4.94 10.04 15.90
N ASP A 10 -5.84 10.94 16.28
CA ASP A 10 -6.43 10.95 17.63
C ASP A 10 -7.39 9.76 17.81
N ALA A 11 -8.24 9.47 16.81
CA ALA A 11 -9.24 8.40 16.88
C ALA A 11 -8.63 6.98 16.92
N VAL A 12 -7.46 6.78 16.31
CA VAL A 12 -6.72 5.49 16.38
C VAL A 12 -5.63 5.50 17.45
N GLU A 13 -5.62 6.53 18.30
CA GLU A 13 -4.63 6.75 19.36
C GLU A 13 -3.17 6.60 18.90
N LEU A 14 -2.87 7.11 17.72
CA LEU A 14 -1.53 7.05 17.15
C LEU A 14 -0.59 7.91 18.00
N ARG A 15 0.24 7.25 18.80
CA ARG A 15 1.15 7.94 19.74
C ARG A 15 2.43 8.40 19.06
N GLY A 16 2.83 7.70 18.00
CA GLY A 16 3.99 8.03 17.21
C GLY A 16 5.28 7.46 17.78
N SER A 17 6.10 6.94 16.90
CA SER A 17 7.51 6.71 17.15
C SER A 17 8.36 7.90 16.69
N ARG A 18 9.70 7.78 16.78
CA ARG A 18 10.63 8.70 16.12
C ARG A 18 10.38 8.88 14.61
N TYR A 19 9.68 7.94 13.98
CA TYR A 19 9.36 7.99 12.56
C TYR A 19 8.09 8.78 12.23
N LEU A 20 7.16 8.98 13.19
CA LEU A 20 5.95 9.75 12.93
C LEU A 20 6.26 11.21 12.53
N PRO A 21 7.13 11.94 13.26
CA PRO A 21 7.50 13.30 12.86
C PRO A 21 8.22 13.37 11.51
N LEU A 22 8.95 12.32 11.12
CA LEU A 22 9.60 12.23 9.81
C LEU A 22 8.57 12.12 8.68
N PHE A 23 7.58 11.25 8.86
CA PHE A 23 6.45 11.09 7.96
C PHE A 23 5.64 12.40 7.82
N GLU A 24 5.30 13.05 8.93
CA GLU A 24 4.54 14.31 8.93
C GLU A 24 5.30 15.44 8.22
N ARG A 25 6.62 15.54 8.45
CA ARG A 25 7.49 16.51 7.74
C ARG A 25 7.51 16.26 6.24
N TYR A 26 7.64 15.00 5.82
CA TYR A 26 7.56 14.63 4.40
C TYR A 26 6.20 15.04 3.81
N CYS A 27 5.10 14.65 4.44
CA CYS A 27 3.76 14.99 3.95
C CYS A 27 3.55 16.51 3.83
N THR A 28 4.07 17.27 4.79
CA THR A 28 4.01 18.75 4.78
C THR A 28 4.82 19.33 3.63
N ALA A 29 6.07 18.88 3.44
CA ALA A 29 6.91 19.32 2.32
C ALA A 29 6.28 18.99 0.95
N MET A 30 5.50 17.91 0.90
CA MET A 30 4.87 17.40 -0.30
C MET A 30 3.40 17.84 -0.45
N ARG A 31 2.90 18.72 0.42
CA ARG A 31 1.48 19.11 0.49
C ARG A 31 0.95 19.61 -0.86
N ALA A 32 1.67 20.51 -1.52
CA ALA A 32 1.29 21.05 -2.81
C ALA A 32 1.17 19.97 -3.91
N ASN A 33 1.95 18.89 -3.77
CA ASN A 33 2.01 17.79 -4.73
C ASN A 33 1.18 16.57 -4.27
N THR A 34 0.45 16.66 -3.17
CA THR A 34 -0.30 15.54 -2.58
C THR A 34 -1.51 15.19 -3.44
N ARG A 35 -1.57 13.94 -3.90
CA ARG A 35 -2.76 13.38 -4.56
C ARG A 35 -3.77 12.98 -3.53
N VAL A 36 -3.35 12.08 -2.66
CA VAL A 36 -4.17 11.55 -1.59
C VAL A 36 -3.27 11.15 -0.45
N LEU A 37 -3.73 11.45 0.75
CA LEU A 37 -3.29 10.78 1.97
C LEU A 37 -4.37 9.76 2.29
N GLU A 38 -4.00 8.50 2.33
CA GLU A 38 -4.89 7.40 2.66
C GLU A 38 -4.56 6.91 4.07
N TRP A 39 -5.56 6.46 4.80
CA TRP A 39 -5.35 5.69 6.03
C TRP A 39 -5.84 4.27 5.79
N SER A 40 -5.25 3.31 6.49
CA SER A 40 -5.71 1.93 6.41
C SER A 40 -5.70 1.24 7.75
N CYS A 41 -6.67 0.34 7.90
CA CYS A 41 -6.71 -0.62 8.98
C CYS A 41 -6.24 -1.97 8.45
N LYS A 42 -5.35 -2.62 9.19
CA LYS A 42 -5.10 -4.05 9.02
C LYS A 42 -5.91 -4.79 10.08
N VAL A 43 -6.75 -5.72 9.65
CA VAL A 43 -7.45 -6.64 10.53
C VAL A 43 -6.88 -8.03 10.29
N LEU A 44 -6.55 -8.75 11.35
CA LEU A 44 -6.13 -10.14 11.32
C LEU A 44 -6.91 -10.89 12.41
N ASP A 45 -7.62 -11.96 12.05
CA ASP A 45 -8.45 -12.72 12.99
C ASP A 45 -9.43 -11.86 13.81
N GLY A 46 -9.98 -10.81 13.20
CA GLY A 46 -10.90 -9.87 13.84
C GLY A 46 -10.22 -8.87 14.79
N ARG A 47 -8.88 -8.84 14.86
CA ARG A 47 -8.10 -7.90 15.67
C ARG A 47 -7.51 -6.79 14.80
N PHE A 48 -7.55 -5.58 15.32
CA PHE A 48 -6.86 -4.45 14.71
C PHE A 48 -5.35 -4.55 14.93
N GLU A 49 -4.62 -4.74 13.84
CA GLU A 49 -3.16 -4.89 13.81
C GLU A 49 -2.45 -3.54 13.57
N GLY A 50 -3.12 -2.40 13.75
CA GLY A 50 -2.48 -1.10 13.72
C GLY A 50 -2.95 -0.15 12.62
N ALA A 51 -2.59 1.12 12.81
CA ALA A 51 -2.94 2.23 11.94
C ALA A 51 -1.80 2.49 10.96
N ARG A 52 -2.15 2.68 9.68
CA ARG A 52 -1.17 3.00 8.65
C ARG A 52 -1.64 4.15 7.80
N PHE A 53 -0.71 5.00 7.39
CA PHE A 53 -0.96 6.15 6.55
C PHE A 53 -0.09 6.03 5.30
N LEU A 54 -0.66 6.35 4.14
CA LEU A 54 0.03 6.31 2.85
C LEU A 54 -0.16 7.63 2.14
N HIS A 55 0.95 8.35 1.93
CA HIS A 55 0.99 9.55 1.10
C HIS A 55 1.33 9.16 -0.33
N THR A 56 0.53 9.63 -1.29
CA THR A 56 0.82 9.52 -2.72
C THR A 56 0.78 10.89 -3.39
N ALA A 57 1.68 11.13 -4.35
CA ALA A 57 1.76 12.38 -5.10
C ALA A 57 0.92 12.38 -6.39
N ARG A 58 0.50 13.56 -6.89
CA ARG A 58 -0.37 13.73 -8.08
C ARG A 58 0.35 13.40 -9.37
N GLN A 59 1.54 13.96 -9.53
CA GLN A 59 2.44 13.80 -10.66
C GLN A 59 3.84 14.06 -10.12
N GLN A 60 4.69 13.04 -10.01
CA GLN A 60 6.07 13.26 -9.58
C GLN A 60 6.99 12.17 -10.09
N THR A 61 8.00 12.58 -10.85
CA THR A 61 9.22 11.79 -10.97
C THR A 61 9.93 11.72 -9.61
N PHE A 62 10.79 10.73 -9.42
CA PHE A 62 11.61 10.66 -8.21
C PHE A 62 12.38 11.97 -7.95
N ALA A 63 12.90 12.60 -9.02
CA ALA A 63 13.62 13.87 -8.95
C ALA A 63 12.84 14.99 -8.23
N ALA A 64 11.52 15.10 -8.46
CA ALA A 64 10.70 16.12 -7.81
C ALA A 64 10.48 15.85 -6.31
N ALA A 65 10.51 14.58 -5.89
CA ALA A 65 10.38 14.18 -4.49
C ALA A 65 11.72 14.14 -3.75
N GLN A 66 12.84 14.12 -4.49
CA GLN A 66 14.18 13.88 -3.97
C GLN A 66 14.54 14.78 -2.78
N PRO A 67 14.29 16.10 -2.76
CA PRO A 67 14.64 16.92 -1.60
C PRO A 67 13.89 16.52 -0.31
N ALA A 68 12.64 16.08 -0.42
CA ALA A 68 11.85 15.62 0.73
C ALA A 68 12.27 14.20 1.15
N VAL A 69 12.58 13.34 0.18
CA VAL A 69 13.10 11.99 0.42
C VAL A 69 14.48 12.05 1.08
N ASP A 70 15.38 12.92 0.64
CA ASP A 70 16.72 13.03 1.22
C ASP A 70 16.68 13.51 2.67
N LYS A 71 15.80 14.47 2.98
CA LYS A 71 15.54 14.91 4.36
C LYS A 71 14.94 13.80 5.23
N LEU A 72 14.02 13.00 4.66
CA LEU A 72 13.46 11.83 5.33
C LEU A 72 14.57 10.84 5.68
N LEU A 73 15.38 10.44 4.68
CA LEU A 73 16.43 9.44 4.81
C LEU A 73 17.55 9.87 5.76
N ALA A 74 17.92 11.16 5.75
CA ALA A 74 18.87 11.72 6.72
C ALA A 74 18.40 11.55 8.18
N GLY A 75 17.08 11.56 8.43
CA GLY A 75 16.51 11.35 9.76
C GLY A 75 16.37 9.89 10.18
N VAL A 76 16.52 8.93 9.26
CA VAL A 76 16.43 7.49 9.52
C VAL A 76 17.82 6.89 9.83
N GLY A 77 18.88 7.41 9.19
CA GLY A 77 20.26 6.92 9.32
C GLY A 77 20.87 6.55 7.96
N THR A 78 22.19 6.71 7.80
CA THR A 78 22.91 6.44 6.53
C THR A 78 23.00 4.94 6.23
N GLY A 79 22.68 4.53 5.01
CA GLY A 79 22.86 3.15 4.50
C GLY A 79 21.56 2.41 4.17
N SER A 80 20.48 2.72 4.89
CA SER A 80 19.13 2.24 4.57
C SER A 80 18.67 2.89 3.27
N PHE A 81 18.11 2.16 2.31
CA PHE A 81 17.58 2.67 1.02
C PHE A 81 18.57 3.03 -0.09
N GLY A 82 19.88 2.74 0.03
CA GLY A 82 20.88 3.10 -1.00
C GLY A 82 20.52 2.58 -2.41
N TRP A 83 20.22 1.29 -2.52
CA TRP A 83 19.79 0.65 -3.75
C TRP A 83 18.46 1.20 -4.28
N LEU A 84 17.54 1.62 -3.39
CA LEU A 84 16.25 2.16 -3.80
C LEU A 84 16.44 3.55 -4.43
N ARG A 85 17.39 4.34 -3.93
CA ARG A 85 17.74 5.64 -4.53
C ARG A 85 18.33 5.46 -5.93
N GLU A 86 19.25 4.51 -6.10
CA GLU A 86 19.80 4.18 -7.43
C GLU A 86 18.70 3.75 -8.40
N LEU A 87 17.83 2.84 -7.97
CA LEU A 87 16.69 2.39 -8.77
C LEU A 87 15.76 3.55 -9.14
N ALA A 88 15.47 4.44 -8.20
CA ALA A 88 14.55 5.54 -8.41
C ALA A 88 15.13 6.65 -9.29
N GLY A 89 16.45 6.88 -9.25
CA GLY A 89 17.14 7.79 -10.17
C GLY A 89 17.09 7.31 -11.62
N ASP A 90 17.18 6.00 -11.84
CA ASP A 90 17.22 5.40 -13.18
C ASP A 90 15.80 5.27 -13.82
N VAL A 91 14.85 4.68 -13.08
CA VAL A 91 13.53 4.31 -13.63
C VAL A 91 12.34 4.83 -12.84
N GLY A 92 12.56 5.64 -11.80
CA GLY A 92 11.52 6.11 -10.88
C GLY A 92 10.58 7.16 -11.47
N GLU A 93 9.33 6.77 -11.69
CA GLU A 93 8.26 7.62 -12.24
C GLU A 93 7.29 8.14 -11.18
N GLY A 94 7.39 7.64 -9.94
CA GLY A 94 6.47 7.95 -8.85
C GLY A 94 7.07 7.58 -7.51
N VAL A 95 6.71 8.34 -6.47
CA VAL A 95 7.10 8.09 -5.08
C VAL A 95 5.86 8.12 -4.19
N ALA A 96 5.80 7.20 -3.25
CA ALA A 96 4.84 7.24 -2.15
C ALA A 96 5.54 6.93 -0.83
N LEU A 97 5.03 7.46 0.27
CA LEU A 97 5.57 7.21 1.60
C LEU A 97 4.47 6.65 2.50
N GLY A 98 4.73 5.48 3.07
CA GLY A 98 3.91 4.84 4.08
C GLY A 98 4.51 5.02 5.47
N TYR A 99 3.65 5.21 6.45
CA TYR A 99 3.95 5.06 7.87
C TYR A 99 2.98 4.03 8.46
N ALA A 100 3.48 3.15 9.32
CA ALA A 100 2.68 2.18 10.05
C ALA A 100 3.10 2.14 11.51
N GLU A 101 2.13 2.02 12.42
CA GLU A 101 2.33 1.77 13.84
C GLU A 101 1.38 0.67 14.29
N TRP A 102 1.90 -0.32 15.01
CA TRP A 102 1.11 -1.40 15.57
C TRP A 102 1.66 -1.88 16.91
N GLY A 103 0.80 -2.56 17.68
CA GLY A 103 1.14 -3.11 18.98
C GLY A 103 0.67 -2.26 20.17
N GLN A 104 0.67 -2.89 21.35
CA GLN A 104 0.29 -2.27 22.62
C GLN A 104 1.39 -1.33 23.13
N ALA A 105 1.04 -0.39 24.02
CA ALA A 105 2.03 0.45 24.70
C ALA A 105 3.14 -0.41 25.33
N GLY A 106 4.41 -0.08 25.04
CA GLY A 106 5.59 -0.86 25.47
C GLY A 106 6.05 -1.98 24.53
N ALA A 107 5.21 -2.40 23.56
CA ALA A 107 5.55 -3.36 22.51
C ALA A 107 5.27 -2.84 21.09
N ARG A 108 5.04 -1.52 20.97
CA ARG A 108 4.76 -0.86 19.69
C ARG A 108 5.95 -1.01 18.75
N ARG A 109 5.62 -1.23 17.48
CA ARG A 109 6.56 -1.20 16.37
C ARG A 109 6.06 -0.21 15.35
N ALA A 110 6.95 0.65 14.91
CA ALA A 110 6.71 1.57 13.82
C ALA A 110 7.59 1.27 12.61
N GLU A 111 7.09 1.62 11.43
CA GLU A 111 7.72 1.32 10.16
C GLU A 111 7.51 2.47 9.17
N LEU A 112 8.57 2.84 8.45
CA LEU A 112 8.48 3.71 7.27
C LEU A 112 8.68 2.89 6.01
N LYS A 113 7.82 3.12 5.03
CA LYS A 113 7.87 2.46 3.72
C LYS A 113 8.02 3.49 2.61
N LEU A 114 9.17 3.51 1.95
CA LEU A 114 9.36 4.33 0.75
C LEU A 114 9.06 3.46 -0.47
N TYR A 115 8.08 3.88 -1.25
CA TYR A 115 7.65 3.21 -2.48
C TYR A 115 8.14 4.01 -3.69
N VAL A 116 8.65 3.32 -4.69
CA VAL A 116 9.05 3.86 -5.99
C VAL A 116 8.32 3.08 -7.07
N SER A 117 7.58 3.76 -7.93
CA SER A 117 6.85 3.13 -9.03
C SER A 117 7.53 3.37 -10.38
N THR A 118 7.45 2.38 -11.27
CA THR A 118 7.95 2.45 -12.64
C THR A 118 7.03 1.69 -13.60
N SER A 119 6.81 2.22 -14.80
CA SER A 119 6.11 1.54 -15.89
C SER A 119 7.04 0.71 -16.78
N ARG A 120 8.36 0.89 -16.65
CA ARG A 120 9.37 0.28 -17.51
C ARG A 120 9.80 -1.10 -17.02
N VAL A 121 8.85 -2.00 -16.81
CA VAL A 121 9.15 -3.40 -16.46
C VAL A 121 10.08 -4.05 -17.49
N ALA A 122 9.99 -3.63 -18.75
CA ALA A 122 10.82 -4.13 -19.86
C ALA A 122 12.29 -3.64 -19.83
N ALA A 123 12.60 -2.55 -19.13
CA ALA A 123 13.97 -2.14 -18.83
C ALA A 123 14.36 -2.74 -17.48
N VAL A 124 14.58 -4.05 -17.47
CA VAL A 124 14.77 -4.85 -16.26
C VAL A 124 16.02 -4.38 -15.51
N SER A 125 15.86 -3.50 -14.52
CA SER A 125 16.89 -3.32 -13.50
C SER A 125 17.11 -4.67 -12.80
N PRO A 126 18.36 -5.17 -12.64
CA PRO A 126 18.63 -6.45 -11.99
C PRO A 126 17.97 -6.60 -10.62
N VAL A 127 17.80 -5.49 -9.89
CA VAL A 127 17.12 -5.46 -8.60
C VAL A 127 15.63 -5.80 -8.75
N ILE A 128 14.94 -5.25 -9.76
CA ILE A 128 13.52 -5.54 -10.00
C ILE A 128 13.31 -7.00 -10.44
N ALA A 129 14.23 -7.54 -11.25
CA ALA A 129 14.14 -8.89 -11.79
C ALA A 129 13.95 -9.96 -10.69
N ALA A 130 14.66 -9.83 -9.57
CA ALA A 130 14.60 -10.76 -8.45
C ALA A 130 13.26 -10.76 -7.69
N PHE A 131 12.37 -9.79 -7.94
CA PHE A 131 11.07 -9.69 -7.27
C PHE A 131 9.86 -9.95 -8.19
N VAL A 132 10.06 -10.05 -9.51
CA VAL A 132 8.98 -10.32 -10.46
C VAL A 132 8.96 -11.82 -10.80
N PRO A 133 7.86 -12.56 -10.59
CA PRO A 133 7.83 -13.99 -10.87
C PRO A 133 7.93 -14.30 -12.36
N ALA A 134 8.54 -15.44 -12.70
CA ALA A 134 8.58 -15.95 -14.07
C ALA A 134 7.15 -16.22 -14.62
N GLY A 135 6.84 -15.65 -15.78
CA GLY A 135 5.54 -15.79 -16.46
C GLY A 135 4.39 -15.01 -15.79
N ALA A 136 4.69 -13.86 -15.17
CA ALA A 136 3.73 -13.09 -14.38
C ALA A 136 2.92 -12.03 -15.13
N SER A 137 3.16 -11.76 -16.42
CA SER A 137 2.37 -10.76 -17.13
C SER A 137 0.98 -11.31 -17.49
N PRO A 138 -0.11 -10.72 -16.97
CA PRO A 138 -1.46 -11.04 -17.45
C PRO A 138 -1.58 -10.67 -18.94
N PRO A 139 -2.51 -11.31 -19.67
CA PRO A 139 -2.51 -11.30 -21.14
C PRO A 139 -2.80 -9.93 -21.76
N ASP A 140 -3.56 -9.04 -21.09
CA ASP A 140 -3.95 -7.73 -21.62
C ASP A 140 -4.06 -6.68 -20.49
N GLY A 141 -3.53 -5.47 -20.70
CA GLY A 141 -3.72 -4.33 -19.80
C GLY A 141 -2.51 -3.40 -19.66
N THR A 142 -2.60 -2.46 -18.72
CA THR A 142 -1.47 -1.64 -18.30
C THR A 142 -0.80 -2.22 -17.07
N HIS A 143 0.52 -2.10 -17.01
CA HIS A 143 1.34 -2.72 -15.97
C HIS A 143 2.29 -1.70 -15.36
N LYS A 144 2.47 -1.79 -14.05
CA LYS A 144 3.49 -1.04 -13.31
C LYS A 144 4.14 -1.94 -12.27
N VAL A 145 5.40 -1.68 -11.97
CA VAL A 145 6.05 -2.24 -10.79
C VAL A 145 6.23 -1.12 -9.78
N MET A 146 5.84 -1.38 -8.54
CA MET A 146 6.15 -0.52 -7.41
C MET A 146 7.06 -1.29 -6.48
N VAL A 147 8.26 -0.79 -6.23
CA VAL A 147 9.20 -1.39 -5.29
C VAL A 147 9.15 -0.58 -4.01
N ALA A 148 9.08 -1.25 -2.87
CA ALA A 148 9.12 -0.63 -1.57
C ALA A 148 10.36 -1.11 -0.82
N ALA A 149 11.04 -0.18 -0.17
CA ALA A 149 11.91 -0.51 0.94
C ALA A 149 11.19 -0.09 2.23
N SER A 150 11.39 -0.90 3.25
CA SER A 150 10.75 -0.71 4.53
C SER A 150 11.80 -0.74 5.63
N ILE A 151 11.71 0.20 6.55
CA ILE A 151 12.56 0.23 7.75
C ILE A 151 11.68 0.24 8.98
N ASP A 152 11.89 -0.74 9.84
CA ASP A 152 11.30 -0.74 11.17
C ASP A 152 12.24 -0.12 12.20
N GLU A 153 11.78 0.02 13.44
CA GLU A 153 12.56 0.65 14.51
C GLU A 153 13.85 -0.09 14.87
N THR A 154 13.98 -1.37 14.48
CA THR A 154 15.22 -2.14 14.65
C THR A 154 16.28 -1.80 13.60
N GLY A 155 15.91 -1.01 12.57
CA GLY A 155 16.77 -0.67 11.45
C GLY A 155 16.83 -1.77 10.38
N GLU A 156 16.08 -2.88 10.54
CA GLU A 156 16.02 -3.95 9.56
C GLU A 156 15.32 -3.46 8.29
N GLU A 157 16.02 -3.57 7.16
CA GLU A 157 15.46 -3.22 5.86
C GLU A 157 14.78 -4.43 5.21
N ARG A 158 13.53 -4.26 4.77
CA ARG A 158 12.75 -5.31 4.10
C ARG A 158 12.24 -4.84 2.74
N PRO A 159 12.83 -5.30 1.62
CA PRO A 159 12.34 -4.98 0.29
C PRO A 159 11.04 -5.73 -0.01
N ARG A 160 10.17 -5.10 -0.79
CA ARG A 160 8.95 -5.70 -1.38
C ARG A 160 8.76 -5.18 -2.80
N ALA A 161 8.21 -5.99 -3.69
CA ALA A 161 7.74 -5.49 -4.98
C ALA A 161 6.25 -5.74 -5.12
N TYR A 162 5.58 -4.83 -5.80
CA TYR A 162 4.18 -4.88 -6.15
C TYR A 162 4.10 -4.83 -7.66
N TYR A 163 3.46 -5.83 -8.24
CA TYR A 163 3.10 -5.84 -9.64
C TYR A 163 1.66 -5.35 -9.77
N LEU A 164 1.49 -4.15 -10.30
CA LEU A 164 0.21 -3.51 -10.50
C LEU A 164 -0.23 -3.78 -11.92
N TRP A 165 -1.41 -4.36 -12.09
CA TRP A 165 -2.03 -4.61 -13.37
C TRP A 165 -3.43 -4.00 -13.42
N ARG A 166 -3.70 -3.30 -14.51
CA ARG A 166 -5.04 -2.79 -14.81
C ARG A 166 -5.49 -3.37 -16.12
N ARG A 167 -6.60 -4.10 -16.07
CA ARG A 167 -7.24 -4.73 -17.23
C ARG A 167 -7.77 -3.65 -18.17
N GLU A 168 -7.46 -3.79 -19.46
CA GLU A 168 -8.05 -2.97 -20.53
C GLU A 168 -8.96 -3.80 -21.47
N GLY A 169 -8.95 -5.13 -21.34
CA GLY A 169 -9.72 -6.09 -22.13
C GLY A 169 -9.31 -7.52 -21.78
N GLY A 170 -9.80 -8.51 -22.55
CA GLY A 170 -9.37 -9.92 -22.47
C GLY A 170 -9.85 -10.67 -21.22
N ASP A 171 -9.90 -12.01 -21.27
CA ASP A 171 -10.21 -12.86 -20.11
C ASP A 171 -8.92 -13.21 -19.34
N PRO A 172 -8.75 -12.77 -18.09
CA PRO A 172 -7.57 -13.12 -17.30
C PRO A 172 -7.66 -14.50 -16.63
N GLY A 173 -8.69 -15.31 -16.91
CA GLY A 173 -9.06 -16.54 -16.21
C GLY A 173 -7.90 -17.46 -15.80
N ALA A 174 -7.09 -17.93 -16.75
CA ALA A 174 -5.96 -18.82 -16.45
C ALA A 174 -4.88 -18.17 -15.55
N TRP A 175 -4.65 -16.86 -15.73
CA TRP A 175 -3.70 -16.11 -14.91
C TRP A 175 -4.24 -15.86 -13.49
N LEU A 176 -5.53 -15.52 -13.35
CA LEU A 176 -6.18 -15.40 -12.04
C LEU A 176 -6.25 -16.75 -11.32
N GLN A 177 -6.50 -17.84 -12.02
CA GLN A 177 -6.48 -19.19 -11.43
C GLN A 177 -5.11 -19.53 -10.82
N ARG A 178 -4.02 -19.10 -11.46
CA ARG A 178 -2.65 -19.31 -10.95
C ARG A 178 -2.37 -18.53 -9.67
N TRP A 179 -2.92 -17.32 -9.55
CA TRP A 179 -2.51 -16.37 -8.50
C TRP A 179 -3.59 -16.03 -7.47
N CYS A 180 -4.85 -16.42 -7.66
CA CYS A 180 -5.96 -16.02 -6.79
C CYS A 180 -6.75 -17.25 -6.33
N SER A 181 -7.19 -17.26 -5.07
CA SER A 181 -8.14 -18.26 -4.54
C SER A 181 -9.54 -18.07 -5.16
N PRO A 182 -10.46 -19.05 -5.04
CA PRO A 182 -11.85 -18.89 -5.46
C PRO A 182 -12.54 -17.64 -4.91
N GLU A 183 -12.35 -17.35 -3.62
CA GLU A 183 -12.96 -16.20 -2.93
C GLU A 183 -12.32 -14.87 -3.39
N GLU A 184 -11.01 -14.87 -3.62
CA GLU A 184 -10.31 -13.71 -4.21
C GLU A 184 -10.85 -13.44 -5.62
N ARG A 185 -11.16 -14.49 -6.41
CA ARG A 185 -11.77 -14.34 -7.75
C ARG A 185 -13.21 -13.84 -7.69
N GLU A 186 -14.03 -14.32 -6.76
CA GLU A 186 -15.40 -13.81 -6.55
C GLU A 186 -15.38 -12.30 -6.23
N LEU A 187 -14.46 -11.87 -5.36
CA LEU A 187 -14.26 -10.44 -5.06
C LEU A 187 -13.75 -9.64 -6.25
N ILE A 188 -12.84 -10.21 -7.07
CA ILE A 188 -12.35 -9.58 -8.30
C ILE A 188 -13.49 -9.40 -9.29
N GLU A 189 -14.32 -10.43 -9.49
CA GLU A 189 -15.51 -10.40 -10.34
C GLU A 189 -16.53 -9.37 -9.84
N ALA A 190 -16.79 -9.33 -8.52
CA ALA A 190 -17.64 -8.32 -7.90
C ALA A 190 -17.06 -6.88 -8.02
N ASN A 191 -15.76 -6.74 -8.23
CA ASN A 191 -15.08 -5.48 -8.51
C ASN A 191 -14.91 -5.21 -10.03
N ASP A 192 -15.69 -5.87 -10.88
CA ASP A 192 -15.65 -5.77 -12.34
C ASP A 192 -14.27 -6.10 -12.96
N GLY A 193 -13.39 -6.75 -12.19
CA GLY A 193 -12.07 -7.21 -12.63
C GLY A 193 -11.12 -6.15 -13.19
N ARG A 194 -11.38 -4.84 -12.99
CA ARG A 194 -10.69 -3.78 -13.76
C ARG A 194 -9.29 -3.46 -13.27
N THR A 195 -9.05 -3.45 -11.95
CA THR A 195 -7.73 -3.06 -11.40
C THR A 195 -7.34 -3.96 -10.24
N LEU A 196 -6.18 -4.62 -10.39
CA LEU A 196 -5.64 -5.61 -9.47
C LEU A 196 -4.14 -5.34 -9.27
N SER A 197 -3.66 -5.35 -8.03
CA SER A 197 -2.23 -5.35 -7.75
C SER A 197 -1.84 -6.61 -7.00
N ILE A 198 -0.80 -7.31 -7.43
CA ILE A 198 -0.27 -8.47 -6.74
C ILE A 198 1.09 -8.11 -6.15
N ALA A 199 1.20 -8.13 -4.83
CA ALA A 199 2.48 -7.99 -4.16
C ALA A 199 3.24 -9.32 -4.17
N PHE A 200 4.53 -9.23 -4.39
CA PHE A 200 5.49 -10.33 -4.37
C PHE A 200 6.60 -10.06 -3.34
N LYS A 201 7.03 -11.12 -2.67
CA LYS A 201 8.15 -11.13 -1.72
C LYS A 201 9.02 -12.34 -2.05
N ALA A 202 10.27 -12.08 -2.47
CA ALA A 202 11.22 -13.12 -2.87
C ALA A 202 10.59 -14.14 -3.85
N GLU A 203 10.13 -13.66 -5.00
CA GLU A 203 9.46 -14.43 -6.08
C GLU A 203 8.12 -15.08 -5.72
N ARG A 204 7.71 -15.03 -4.44
CA ARG A 204 6.44 -15.60 -3.99
C ARG A 204 5.38 -14.52 -3.95
N ARG A 205 4.16 -14.90 -4.32
CA ARG A 205 2.95 -14.13 -4.06
C ARG A 205 2.98 -13.77 -2.54
N ASP A 206 2.98 -12.46 -2.17
CA ASP A 206 2.75 -11.90 -0.81
C ASP A 206 1.37 -11.25 -0.49
N MET A 207 0.81 -10.37 -1.32
CA MET A 207 -0.61 -9.89 -1.20
C MET A 207 -1.35 -9.72 -2.54
N ILE A 208 -2.68 -9.58 -2.50
CA ILE A 208 -3.51 -9.08 -3.61
C ILE A 208 -4.22 -7.81 -3.16
N TYR A 209 -4.31 -6.80 -4.01
CA TYR A 209 -5.06 -5.56 -3.78
C TYR A 209 -6.05 -5.32 -4.91
N LEU A 210 -7.28 -4.98 -4.54
CA LEU A 210 -8.33 -4.49 -5.42
C LEU A 210 -8.48 -2.99 -5.21
N THR A 211 -8.72 -2.23 -6.28
CA THR A 211 -8.95 -0.79 -6.18
C THR A 211 -10.33 -0.40 -6.68
N ALA A 212 -10.88 0.64 -6.07
CA ALA A 212 -12.15 1.26 -6.42
C ALA A 212 -12.21 1.67 -7.92
N PRO A 213 -13.42 1.74 -8.51
CA PRO A 213 -14.74 1.64 -7.88
C PRO A 213 -15.15 0.20 -7.55
N PHE A 214 -15.64 -0.01 -6.33
CA PHE A 214 -16.24 -1.27 -5.90
C PHE A 214 -17.73 -1.26 -6.22
N ALA A 215 -18.32 -2.41 -6.62
CA ALA A 215 -19.77 -2.58 -6.59
C ALA A 215 -20.22 -2.40 -5.13
N GLN A 216 -20.71 -1.20 -4.82
CA GLN A 216 -20.59 -0.69 -3.46
C GLN A 216 -21.32 -1.58 -2.46
N GLU A 217 -22.50 -2.10 -2.76
CA GLU A 217 -23.28 -2.88 -1.79
C GLU A 217 -22.64 -4.23 -1.43
N THR A 218 -22.23 -5.03 -2.42
CA THR A 218 -21.64 -6.36 -2.21
C THR A 218 -20.30 -6.27 -1.50
N VAL A 219 -19.40 -5.42 -2.00
CA VAL A 219 -18.07 -5.26 -1.42
C VAL A 219 -18.15 -4.61 -0.04
N ARG A 220 -19.04 -3.62 0.18
CA ARG A 220 -19.24 -3.03 1.51
C ARG A 220 -19.70 -4.08 2.52
N ARG A 221 -20.61 -4.99 2.14
CA ARG A 221 -21.11 -6.05 3.04
C ARG A 221 -19.98 -7.01 3.45
N MET A 222 -19.18 -7.45 2.49
CA MET A 222 -18.07 -8.38 2.76
C MET A 222 -16.99 -7.72 3.62
N VAL A 223 -16.60 -6.48 3.30
CA VAL A 223 -15.62 -5.71 4.06
C VAL A 223 -16.17 -5.37 5.46
N ALA A 224 -17.42 -4.92 5.57
CA ALA A 224 -18.04 -4.60 6.86
C ALA A 224 -18.10 -5.80 7.80
N ALA A 225 -18.47 -6.98 7.30
CA ALA A 225 -18.49 -8.20 8.09
C ALA A 225 -17.12 -8.53 8.71
N GLN A 226 -16.04 -8.24 7.97
CA GLN A 226 -14.68 -8.49 8.42
C GLN A 226 -14.10 -7.37 9.29
N LEU A 227 -14.50 -6.11 9.05
CA LEU A 227 -14.16 -4.97 9.90
C LEU A 227 -14.97 -4.91 11.20
N GLY A 228 -16.12 -5.61 11.23
CA GLY A 228 -17.07 -5.80 12.34
C GLY A 228 -16.89 -4.90 13.56
N PRO A 229 -16.00 -5.26 14.50
CA PRO A 229 -15.83 -4.54 15.77
C PRO A 229 -15.21 -3.13 15.66
N HIS A 230 -14.84 -2.65 14.47
CA HIS A 230 -14.14 -1.39 14.27
C HIS A 230 -15.04 -0.30 13.69
N GLU A 231 -15.83 0.34 14.55
CA GLU A 231 -16.82 1.36 14.17
C GLU A 231 -16.25 2.48 13.29
N LEU A 232 -15.04 2.96 13.59
CA LEU A 232 -14.36 3.98 12.79
C LEU A 232 -14.14 3.52 11.33
N ALA A 233 -13.70 2.27 11.13
CA ALA A 233 -13.43 1.73 9.80
C ALA A 233 -14.74 1.45 9.05
N VAL A 234 -15.74 0.91 9.74
CA VAL A 234 -17.09 0.66 9.18
C VAL A 234 -17.76 1.97 8.76
N GLY A 235 -17.66 3.02 9.57
CA GLY A 235 -18.17 4.37 9.25
C GLY A 235 -17.45 5.06 8.09
N GLN A 236 -16.37 4.49 7.57
CA GLN A 236 -15.58 5.04 6.46
C GLN A 236 -15.69 4.24 5.16
N LEU A 237 -16.56 3.23 5.09
CA LEU A 237 -16.72 2.38 3.91
C LEU A 237 -17.05 3.14 2.61
N GLU A 238 -17.69 4.31 2.69
CA GLU A 238 -17.94 5.17 1.53
C GLU A 238 -16.67 5.78 0.94
N ASN A 239 -15.63 5.88 1.76
CA ASN A 239 -14.33 6.42 1.40
C ASN A 239 -13.32 5.32 1.02
N LEU A 240 -13.76 4.05 0.95
CA LEU A 240 -12.92 2.90 0.64
C LEU A 240 -12.30 3.01 -0.77
N ARG A 241 -11.01 2.73 -0.87
CA ARG A 241 -10.19 2.93 -2.08
C ARG A 241 -9.47 1.68 -2.52
N TRP A 242 -8.90 0.94 -1.58
CA TRP A 242 -8.18 -0.29 -1.84
C TRP A 242 -8.56 -1.32 -0.80
N ILE A 243 -8.56 -2.58 -1.22
CA ILE A 243 -8.74 -3.70 -0.31
C ILE A 243 -7.61 -4.68 -0.60
N GLY A 244 -6.75 -4.90 0.39
CA GLY A 244 -5.67 -5.86 0.33
C GLY A 244 -6.00 -7.15 1.09
N PHE A 245 -5.67 -8.28 0.51
CA PHE A 245 -5.80 -9.62 1.10
C PHE A 245 -4.41 -10.28 1.17
N SER A 246 -4.10 -10.93 2.29
CA SER A 246 -2.77 -11.48 2.64
C SER A 246 -2.75 -13.01 2.75
N LYS A 247 -1.55 -13.61 2.70
CA LYS A 247 -1.33 -14.85 1.95
C LYS A 247 -0.89 -16.08 2.72
N ARG A 248 -1.62 -17.16 2.40
CA ARG A 248 -1.10 -18.49 1.98
C ARG A 248 -1.95 -19.20 0.91
N GLY A 249 -2.74 -18.48 0.13
CA GLY A 249 -3.76 -19.12 -0.73
C GLY A 249 -5.05 -19.48 0.01
N GLU A 250 -5.13 -19.13 1.30
CA GLU A 250 -6.33 -19.28 2.13
C GLU A 250 -7.40 -18.22 1.83
N GLY A 251 -7.15 -17.26 0.93
CA GLY A 251 -8.13 -16.23 0.57
C GLY A 251 -8.62 -15.43 1.78
N LEU A 252 -9.90 -15.07 1.79
CA LEU A 252 -10.60 -14.49 2.95
C LEU A 252 -10.55 -15.37 4.21
N ALA A 253 -10.22 -16.66 4.10
CA ALA A 253 -10.14 -17.57 5.24
C ALA A 253 -8.95 -17.29 6.17
N SER A 254 -7.88 -16.63 5.68
CA SER A 254 -6.79 -16.14 6.53
C SER A 254 -7.21 -14.98 7.44
N ARG A 255 -8.47 -14.49 7.28
CA ARG A 255 -9.08 -13.37 7.99
C ARG A 255 -8.27 -12.08 7.96
N GLU A 256 -7.26 -11.98 7.08
CA GLU A 256 -6.46 -10.78 6.95
C GLU A 256 -7.04 -9.83 5.90
N LEU A 257 -7.45 -8.64 6.34
CA LEU A 257 -7.97 -7.58 5.50
C LEU A 257 -7.19 -6.29 5.70
N ASN A 258 -6.83 -5.66 4.59
CA ASN A 258 -6.14 -4.38 4.55
C ASN A 258 -7.01 -3.36 3.81
N ALA A 259 -7.90 -2.67 4.52
CA ALA A 259 -8.80 -1.70 3.92
C ALA A 259 -8.17 -0.30 3.95
N TYR A 260 -8.10 0.36 2.80
CA TYR A 260 -7.55 1.71 2.63
C TYR A 260 -8.65 2.70 2.31
N PHE A 261 -8.68 3.81 3.00
CA PHE A 261 -9.71 4.84 2.90
C PHE A 261 -9.08 6.20 2.58
N ARG A 262 -9.80 7.02 1.82
CA ARG A 262 -9.40 8.42 1.62
C ARG A 262 -9.47 9.18 2.95
N THR A 263 -8.52 10.09 3.14
CA THR A 263 -8.62 11.17 4.12
C THR A 263 -8.95 12.49 3.42
N SER A 264 -9.32 13.52 4.19
CA SER A 264 -9.36 14.91 3.71
C SER A 264 -7.95 15.56 3.62
N GLY A 265 -6.89 14.77 3.80
CA GLY A 265 -5.51 15.22 3.84
C GLY A 265 -5.04 15.53 5.26
N MET A 266 -3.95 16.30 5.37
CA MET A 266 -3.35 16.65 6.67
C MET A 266 -4.29 17.46 7.59
N GLY A 267 -5.34 18.09 7.05
CA GLY A 267 -6.11 19.10 7.78
C GLY A 267 -5.27 20.35 8.06
N HIS A 268 -5.91 21.45 8.48
CA HIS A 268 -5.20 22.54 9.12
C HIS A 268 -5.07 22.19 10.61
N ALA A 269 -3.87 22.37 11.16
CA ALA A 269 -3.65 22.36 12.62
C ALA A 269 -4.27 23.60 13.25
#